data_AF-A0A8J5MZX9-F1
#
_entry.id   AF-A0A8J5MZX9-F1
#
_cell.length_a   1.000
_cell.length_b   1.000
_cell.length_c   1.000
_cell.angle_alpha   90.00
_cell.angle_beta   90.00
_cell.angle_gamma   90.00
#
_symmetry.space_group_name_H-M   'P 1'
#
loop_
_entity.id
_entity.type
_entity.pdbx_description
1 polymer ?
#
loop_
_entity_poly.entity_id
_entity_poly.type
_entity_poly.pdbx_seq_one_letter_code
_entity_poly.pdbx_strand_id
1 'polypeptide(L)'
;DFYAPGTYVIRQGTSGDSFYILRSGKVRVTQRIPGKSEEEEIRVLQKGSYFGEQALLKEECRTANVIAMAPGVECLTLDRESFIQLIGDLSELRDKDYGDETRGVTRPITGPHNVDAVAEYAYIRLDDLDVVATLGVGGFGRVELVQYAHDKAMTFALKCLKKQHIVETQQQEHIFSEKRIMMAVRNPFVARLYKTFRDNKYVYMMMEACLGGEVWTLLRDRGWFEDLTARFYTACVVEALEYLHAKNIIYRDLKPENLLLDSTGYAKLVDFGFSKKLGPSSKTWTFCGTPEYVAPEIILNKGHDKAVDYWSIGILMYELLTGTPPFTASDPMKTYNIILKGIDMVDFPQHVTRNAISLIKRLCRESPAERLGYQRSGIQDIKKHKWFLGFDWDGLKARSLQPPIIPKIRGPADASNFDSYPRDVDVPGDELTGWDLDF
;
A
#
# COMPACT_ATOMS: atom_id res chain seq x y z
N ASP A 1 4.04 -37.01 -4.78
CA ASP A 1 2.88 -37.63 -5.46
C ASP A 1 3.32 -38.42 -6.69
N PHE A 2 2.65 -39.54 -6.96
CA PHE A 2 2.84 -40.34 -8.19
C PHE A 2 1.71 -40.03 -9.19
N TYR A 3 2.06 -39.86 -10.46
CA TYR A 3 1.12 -39.63 -11.55
C TYR A 3 1.29 -40.69 -12.64
N ALA A 4 0.20 -41.36 -12.99
CA ALA A 4 0.16 -42.37 -14.04
C ALA A 4 0.39 -41.77 -15.45
N PRO A 5 0.83 -42.55 -16.43
CA PRO A 5 1.06 -42.07 -17.80
C PRO A 5 -0.17 -41.39 -18.40
N GLY A 6 0.03 -40.25 -19.06
CA GLY A 6 -1.04 -39.45 -19.66
C GLY A 6 -1.74 -38.50 -18.70
N THR A 7 -1.46 -38.57 -17.39
CA THR A 7 -2.04 -37.67 -16.39
C THR A 7 -1.46 -36.26 -16.53
N TYR A 8 -2.33 -35.25 -16.50
CA TYR A 8 -1.92 -33.86 -16.41
C TYR A 8 -1.54 -33.53 -14.97
N VAL A 9 -0.26 -33.24 -14.74
CA VAL A 9 0.24 -32.71 -13.47
C VAL A 9 -0.12 -31.22 -13.35
N ILE A 10 -0.04 -30.50 -14.47
CA ILE A 10 -0.47 -29.10 -14.60
C ILE A 10 -1.32 -28.96 -15.86
N ARG A 11 -2.37 -28.15 -15.79
CA ARG A 11 -3.17 -27.73 -16.94
C ARG A 11 -2.97 -26.26 -17.23
N GLN A 12 -2.76 -25.91 -18.49
CA GLN A 12 -2.72 -24.52 -18.94
C GLN A 12 -4.03 -23.81 -18.59
N GLY A 13 -3.93 -22.55 -18.16
CA GLY A 13 -5.06 -21.68 -17.83
C GLY A 13 -5.63 -21.85 -16.42
N THR A 14 -5.21 -22.85 -15.64
CA THR A 14 -5.64 -22.97 -14.23
C THR A 14 -4.80 -22.07 -13.34
N SER A 15 -5.30 -21.67 -12.17
CA SER A 15 -4.50 -20.99 -11.15
C SER A 15 -3.33 -21.87 -10.69
N GLY A 16 -2.17 -21.29 -10.41
CA GLY A 16 -1.01 -22.01 -9.92
C GLY A 16 -0.64 -21.68 -8.48
N ASP A 17 -0.74 -22.67 -7.60
CA ASP A 17 -0.44 -22.59 -6.16
C ASP A 17 0.66 -23.56 -5.70
N SER A 18 1.18 -24.38 -6.61
CA SER A 18 2.10 -25.47 -6.30
C SER A 18 3.33 -25.47 -7.23
N PHE A 19 4.50 -25.77 -6.69
CA PHE A 19 5.76 -26.00 -7.39
C PHE A 19 6.13 -27.48 -7.33
N TYR A 20 6.70 -28.02 -8.41
CA TYR A 20 7.01 -29.44 -8.52
C TYR A 20 8.47 -29.69 -8.87
N ILE A 21 9.08 -30.69 -8.22
CA ILE A 21 10.40 -31.22 -8.56
C ILE A 21 10.26 -32.69 -8.97
N LEU A 22 10.80 -33.04 -10.14
CA LEU A 22 10.76 -34.40 -10.69
C LEU A 22 11.72 -35.33 -9.96
N ARG A 23 11.18 -36.24 -9.15
CA ARG A 23 11.95 -37.25 -8.43
C ARG A 23 12.28 -38.46 -9.30
N SER A 24 11.36 -38.87 -10.17
CA SER A 24 11.54 -39.97 -11.13
C SER A 24 10.58 -39.84 -12.32
N GLY A 25 10.91 -40.46 -13.45
CA GLY A 25 10.09 -40.39 -14.69
C GLY A 25 10.42 -39.20 -15.59
N LYS A 26 9.54 -38.98 -16.58
CA LYS A 26 9.60 -37.87 -17.54
C LYS A 26 8.22 -37.24 -17.69
N VAL A 27 8.19 -35.95 -17.98
CA VAL A 27 6.96 -35.22 -18.34
C VAL A 27 7.18 -34.49 -19.65
N ARG A 28 6.13 -34.42 -20.48
CA ARG A 28 6.11 -33.55 -21.65
C ARG A 28 5.38 -32.26 -21.31
N VAL A 29 5.93 -31.14 -21.77
CA VAL A 29 5.34 -29.82 -21.63
C VAL A 29 4.73 -29.44 -22.96
N THR A 30 3.43 -29.17 -22.98
CA THR A 30 2.69 -28.80 -24.19
C THR A 30 1.98 -27.48 -23.96
N GLN A 31 1.77 -26.71 -25.02
CA GLN A 31 1.10 -25.41 -24.93
C GLN A 31 0.15 -25.24 -26.11
N ARG A 32 -1.05 -24.76 -25.81
CA ARG A 32 -2.01 -24.31 -26.80
C ARG A 32 -1.74 -22.85 -27.10
N ILE A 33 -1.33 -22.57 -28.33
CA ILE A 33 -1.06 -21.22 -28.81
C ILE A 33 -2.35 -20.63 -29.39
N PRO A 34 -2.74 -19.38 -29.06
CA PRO A 34 -3.89 -18.72 -29.65
C PRO A 34 -3.80 -18.73 -31.19
N GLY A 35 -4.84 -19.24 -31.85
CA GLY A 35 -4.91 -19.34 -33.32
C GLY A 35 -4.45 -20.69 -33.92
N LYS A 36 -3.92 -21.63 -33.12
CA LYS A 36 -3.66 -23.01 -33.56
C LYS A 36 -4.67 -23.98 -32.92
N SER A 37 -5.12 -24.95 -33.70
CA SER A 37 -6.11 -25.96 -33.28
C SER A 37 -5.52 -27.12 -32.47
N GLU A 38 -4.21 -27.36 -32.57
CA GLU A 38 -3.50 -28.45 -31.88
C GLU A 38 -2.52 -27.93 -30.82
N GLU A 39 -2.30 -28.74 -29.78
CA GLU A 39 -1.32 -28.46 -28.72
C GLU A 39 0.08 -28.82 -29.22
N GLU A 40 1.02 -27.89 -29.11
CA GLU A 40 2.40 -28.12 -29.54
C GLU A 40 3.26 -28.59 -28.35
N GLU A 41 4.07 -29.63 -28.57
CA GLU A 41 5.05 -30.08 -27.58
C GLU A 41 6.25 -29.15 -27.58
N ILE A 42 6.49 -28.48 -26.45
CA ILE A 42 7.56 -27.52 -26.29
C ILE A 42 8.87 -28.22 -25.95
N ARG A 43 8.82 -29.10 -24.96
CA ARG A 43 9.98 -29.76 -24.37
C ARG A 43 9.57 -30.96 -23.52
N VAL A 44 10.53 -31.84 -23.27
CA VAL A 44 10.41 -32.94 -22.31
C VAL A 44 11.34 -32.66 -21.13
N LEU A 45 10.79 -32.72 -19.91
CA LEU A 45 11.54 -32.61 -18.67
C LEU A 45 11.80 -34.01 -18.09
N GLN A 46 12.95 -34.17 -17.45
CA GLN A 46 13.40 -35.45 -16.88
C GLN A 46 13.71 -35.30 -15.39
N LYS A 47 13.95 -36.43 -14.71
CA LYS A 47 14.38 -36.48 -13.30
C LYS A 47 15.42 -35.39 -12.97
N GLY A 48 15.19 -34.69 -11.86
CA GLY A 48 16.01 -33.55 -11.40
C GLY A 48 15.58 -32.19 -11.95
N SER A 49 14.69 -32.16 -12.95
CA SER A 49 14.06 -30.91 -13.42
C SER A 49 12.93 -30.48 -12.48
N TYR A 50 12.55 -29.22 -12.57
CA TYR A 50 11.41 -28.65 -11.84
C TYR A 50 10.46 -27.94 -12.81
N PHE A 51 9.25 -27.65 -12.35
CA PHE A 51 8.26 -26.87 -13.10
C PHE A 51 7.19 -26.28 -12.18
N GLY A 52 6.48 -25.26 -12.70
CA GLY A 52 5.36 -24.61 -12.02
C GLY A 52 5.71 -23.35 -11.23
N GLU A 53 6.97 -22.92 -11.27
CA GLU A 53 7.49 -21.71 -10.62
C GLU A 53 6.92 -20.42 -11.20
N GLN A 54 6.63 -20.37 -12.50
CA GLN A 54 6.17 -19.14 -13.16
C GLN A 54 4.84 -18.62 -12.59
N ALA A 55 3.89 -19.51 -12.30
CA ALA A 55 2.62 -19.13 -11.71
C ALA A 55 2.74 -18.68 -10.24
N LEU A 56 3.83 -19.05 -9.55
CA LEU A 56 4.12 -18.59 -8.19
C LEU A 56 4.87 -17.26 -8.16
N LEU A 57 5.71 -17.00 -9.17
CA LEU A 57 6.59 -15.83 -9.23
C LEU A 57 6.00 -14.65 -10.00
N LYS A 58 5.27 -14.89 -11.08
CA LYS A 58 4.90 -13.85 -12.06
C LYS A 58 3.47 -13.94 -12.63
N GLU A 59 2.91 -15.14 -12.81
CA GLU A 59 1.84 -15.31 -13.81
C GLU A 59 0.44 -15.64 -13.28
N GLU A 60 0.26 -15.91 -11.97
CA GLU A 60 -0.99 -16.35 -11.27
C GLU A 60 -1.69 -17.60 -11.85
N CYS A 61 -1.68 -17.79 -13.17
CA CYS A 61 -2.20 -18.89 -13.96
C CYS A 61 -1.07 -19.66 -14.64
N ARG A 62 -1.33 -20.93 -14.97
CA ARG A 62 -0.39 -21.84 -15.61
C ARG A 62 -0.32 -21.56 -17.12
N THR A 63 0.87 -21.34 -17.65
CA THR A 63 1.09 -21.00 -19.07
C THR A 63 1.26 -22.19 -20.01
N ALA A 64 1.43 -23.40 -19.47
CA ALA A 64 1.54 -24.63 -20.23
C ALA A 64 0.95 -25.84 -19.48
N ASN A 65 0.64 -26.90 -20.22
CA ASN A 65 0.32 -28.21 -19.68
C ASN A 65 1.61 -28.96 -19.33
N VAL A 66 1.58 -29.75 -18.27
CA VAL A 66 2.65 -30.71 -17.93
C VAL A 66 2.04 -32.09 -17.77
N ILE A 67 2.44 -33.05 -18.62
CA ILE A 67 1.79 -34.35 -18.75
C ILE A 67 2.78 -35.47 -18.46
N ALA A 68 2.43 -36.37 -17.54
CA ALA A 68 3.21 -37.55 -17.18
C ALA A 68 3.41 -38.50 -18.37
N MET A 69 4.64 -38.95 -18.60
CA MET A 69 4.96 -39.95 -19.63
C MET A 69 5.06 -41.36 -19.03
N ALA A 70 5.02 -42.39 -19.89
CA ALA A 70 5.21 -43.78 -19.46
C ALA A 70 6.60 -44.00 -18.81
N PRO A 71 6.71 -44.80 -17.74
CA PRO A 71 5.66 -45.60 -17.06
C PRO A 71 4.89 -44.86 -15.95
N GLY A 72 5.16 -43.57 -15.76
CA GLY A 72 4.61 -42.73 -14.69
C GLY A 72 5.69 -41.80 -14.16
N VAL A 73 5.32 -40.85 -13.31
CA VAL A 73 6.22 -39.84 -12.77
C VAL A 73 5.98 -39.63 -11.28
N GLU A 74 7.04 -39.48 -10.50
CA GLU A 74 6.94 -39.02 -9.11
C GLU A 74 7.44 -37.58 -9.00
N CYS A 75 6.63 -36.74 -8.37
CA CYS A 75 6.98 -35.35 -8.05
C CYS A 75 7.03 -35.14 -6.54
N LEU A 76 7.99 -34.31 -6.10
CA LEU A 76 7.88 -33.59 -4.84
C LEU A 76 7.09 -32.31 -5.11
N THR A 77 6.14 -31.99 -4.24
CA THR A 77 5.24 -30.84 -4.39
C THR A 77 5.47 -29.88 -3.22
N LEU A 78 5.65 -28.60 -3.51
CA LEU A 78 5.71 -27.52 -2.52
C LEU A 78 4.53 -26.56 -2.79
N ASP A 79 3.80 -26.18 -1.75
CA ASP A 79 2.83 -25.10 -1.86
C ASP A 79 3.51 -23.73 -1.99
N ARG A 80 2.73 -22.71 -2.38
CA ARG A 80 3.19 -21.33 -2.58
C ARG A 80 3.91 -20.75 -1.36
N GLU A 81 3.41 -20.99 -0.15
CA GLU A 81 3.97 -20.43 1.08
C GLU A 81 5.34 -21.07 1.36
N SER A 82 5.41 -22.40 1.28
CA SER A 82 6.63 -23.19 1.43
C SER A 82 7.67 -22.84 0.36
N PHE A 83 7.27 -22.60 -0.89
CA PHE A 83 8.16 -22.20 -1.98
C PHE A 83 8.79 -20.82 -1.75
N ILE A 84 8.00 -19.82 -1.36
CA ILE A 84 8.51 -18.47 -1.07
C ILE A 84 9.49 -18.50 0.10
N GLN A 85 9.19 -19.25 1.16
CA GLN A 85 10.05 -19.34 2.34
C GLN A 85 11.37 -20.07 2.10
N LEU A 86 11.39 -21.10 1.24
CA LEU A 86 12.56 -21.97 1.06
C LEU A 86 13.40 -21.65 -0.18
N ILE A 87 12.80 -21.08 -1.23
CA ILE A 87 13.40 -20.99 -2.58
C ILE A 87 13.25 -19.58 -3.20
N GLY A 88 12.40 -18.72 -2.66
CA GLY A 88 11.97 -17.43 -3.26
C GLY A 88 13.08 -16.39 -3.54
N ASP A 89 14.25 -16.51 -2.91
CA ASP A 89 15.39 -15.58 -3.08
C ASP A 89 16.39 -16.00 -4.19
N LEU A 90 16.19 -17.14 -4.86
CA LEU A 90 17.07 -17.60 -5.94
C LEU A 90 16.80 -16.82 -7.25
N SER A 91 17.67 -15.85 -7.54
CA SER A 91 17.65 -15.03 -8.76
C SER A 91 17.62 -15.84 -10.06
N GLU A 92 18.29 -17.01 -10.09
CA GLU A 92 18.33 -17.91 -11.24
C GLU A 92 16.95 -18.46 -11.68
N LEU A 93 16.00 -18.59 -10.75
CA LEU A 93 14.63 -19.05 -11.04
C LEU A 93 13.76 -17.91 -11.60
N ARG A 94 14.07 -16.67 -11.23
CA ARG A 94 13.30 -15.48 -11.62
C ARG A 94 13.63 -15.00 -13.03
N ASP A 95 14.89 -15.18 -13.46
CA ASP A 95 15.41 -14.56 -14.68
C ASP A 95 15.56 -15.57 -15.84
N LYS A 96 15.06 -16.81 -15.67
CA LYS A 96 15.08 -17.85 -16.70
C LYS A 96 14.00 -17.62 -17.75
N ASP A 97 14.41 -17.34 -18.98
CA ASP A 97 13.52 -17.14 -20.14
C ASP A 97 13.07 -18.50 -20.71
N TYR A 98 11.76 -18.70 -20.78
CA TYR A 98 11.13 -19.93 -21.27
C TYR A 98 10.60 -19.80 -22.71
N GLY A 99 10.70 -18.62 -23.32
CA GLY A 99 10.29 -18.34 -24.70
C GLY A 99 8.78 -18.19 -24.90
N ASP A 100 8.02 -17.87 -23.86
CA ASP A 100 6.56 -17.75 -23.93
C ASP A 100 6.11 -16.47 -24.65
N GLU A 101 6.84 -15.35 -24.49
CA GLU A 101 6.53 -14.08 -25.19
C GLU A 101 6.80 -14.16 -26.70
N THR A 102 7.84 -14.88 -27.13
CA THR A 102 8.17 -15.08 -28.55
C THR A 102 7.19 -15.99 -29.29
N ARG A 103 6.37 -16.77 -28.56
CA ARG A 103 5.38 -17.71 -29.11
C ARG A 103 3.96 -17.15 -29.20
N GLY A 104 3.75 -15.87 -28.88
CA GLY A 104 2.50 -15.17 -29.15
C GLY A 104 1.32 -15.56 -28.25
N VAL A 105 1.57 -16.13 -27.07
CA VAL A 105 0.50 -16.43 -26.11
C VAL A 105 0.01 -15.13 -25.49
N THR A 106 -1.17 -14.70 -25.93
CA THR A 106 -1.82 -13.47 -25.45
C THR A 106 -2.39 -13.69 -24.06
N ARG A 107 -2.01 -12.79 -23.15
CA ARG A 107 -2.51 -12.67 -21.78
C ARG A 107 -4.05 -12.67 -21.76
N PRO A 108 -4.72 -13.48 -20.92
CA PRO A 108 -6.05 -13.12 -20.46
C PRO A 108 -5.89 -11.81 -19.67
N ILE A 109 -6.45 -10.73 -20.19
CA ILE A 109 -6.37 -9.41 -19.57
C ILE A 109 -7.23 -9.42 -18.31
N THR A 110 -6.61 -9.68 -17.16
CA THR A 110 -7.05 -9.21 -15.84
C THR A 110 -5.80 -8.96 -14.99
N GLY A 111 -5.27 -7.74 -15.06
CA GLY A 111 -4.14 -7.31 -14.23
C GLY A 111 -3.12 -6.48 -15.04
N PRO A 112 -2.78 -5.25 -14.59
CA PRO A 112 -1.92 -4.38 -15.37
C PRO A 112 -0.45 -4.66 -15.05
N HIS A 113 0.27 -5.39 -15.91
CA HIS A 113 1.73 -5.39 -15.86
C HIS A 113 2.41 -5.36 -17.24
N ASN A 114 3.34 -4.42 -17.37
CA ASN A 114 4.49 -4.38 -18.27
C ASN A 114 4.22 -4.67 -19.76
N VAL A 115 3.71 -3.65 -20.45
CA VAL A 115 4.39 -3.08 -21.62
C VAL A 115 5.49 -2.16 -21.07
N ASP A 116 6.61 -1.99 -21.77
CA ASP A 116 7.62 -0.95 -21.48
C ASP A 116 6.91 0.32 -21.00
N ALA A 117 6.95 0.57 -19.69
CA ALA A 117 6.06 1.52 -19.08
C ALA A 117 6.58 2.91 -19.44
N VAL A 118 6.09 3.46 -20.55
CA VAL A 118 5.99 4.91 -20.71
C VAL A 118 5.41 5.39 -19.39
N ALA A 119 6.21 6.13 -18.61
CA ALA A 119 5.79 6.60 -17.30
C ALA A 119 4.43 7.28 -17.49
N GLU A 120 3.45 6.89 -16.67
CA GLU A 120 2.11 7.45 -16.74
C GLU A 120 2.22 8.98 -16.69
N TYR A 121 1.64 9.68 -17.67
CA TYR A 121 1.75 11.14 -17.83
C TYR A 121 3.18 11.67 -18.10
N ALA A 122 4.08 10.88 -18.68
CA ALA A 122 5.44 11.30 -19.05
C ALA A 122 5.46 12.59 -19.90
N TYR A 123 4.44 12.80 -20.73
CA TYR A 123 4.30 13.93 -21.65
C TYR A 123 3.96 15.27 -20.96
N ILE A 124 3.43 15.24 -19.73
CA ILE A 124 3.04 16.46 -19.00
C ILE A 124 4.28 17.21 -18.52
N ARG A 125 4.41 18.50 -18.82
CA ARG A 125 5.45 19.38 -18.28
C ARG A 125 4.88 20.23 -17.14
N LEU A 126 5.78 20.76 -16.29
CA LEU A 126 5.37 21.63 -15.19
C LEU A 126 4.61 22.87 -15.70
N ASP A 127 5.07 23.46 -16.81
CA ASP A 127 4.45 24.63 -17.44
C ASP A 127 3.06 24.35 -18.04
N ASP A 128 2.67 23.07 -18.18
CA ASP A 128 1.35 22.66 -18.69
C ASP A 128 0.30 22.53 -17.56
N LEU A 129 0.66 22.84 -16.31
CA LEU A 129 -0.18 22.66 -15.14
C LEU A 129 -0.71 24.01 -14.61
N ASP A 130 -1.99 24.26 -14.82
CA ASP A 130 -2.68 25.44 -14.31
C ASP A 130 -3.08 25.21 -12.84
N VAL A 131 -2.67 26.09 -11.93
CA VAL A 131 -3.09 26.04 -10.51
C VAL A 131 -4.56 26.47 -10.39
N VAL A 132 -5.37 25.61 -9.78
CA VAL A 132 -6.80 25.83 -9.52
C VAL A 132 -7.03 26.36 -8.12
N ALA A 133 -6.55 25.64 -7.09
CA ALA A 133 -6.78 25.96 -5.69
C ALA A 133 -5.73 25.30 -4.80
N THR A 134 -5.49 25.84 -3.61
CA THR A 134 -4.63 25.20 -2.61
C THR A 134 -5.45 24.20 -1.80
N LEU A 135 -5.01 22.95 -1.78
CA LEU A 135 -5.65 21.84 -1.04
C LEU A 135 -5.16 21.73 0.39
N GLY A 136 -3.92 22.14 0.66
CA GLY A 136 -3.34 22.07 2.01
C GLY A 136 -2.00 22.78 2.11
N VAL A 137 -1.62 23.14 3.33
CA VAL A 137 -0.36 23.80 3.67
C VAL A 137 0.33 23.01 4.77
N GLY A 138 1.61 22.68 4.56
CA GLY A 138 2.43 21.93 5.51
C GLY A 138 3.75 22.65 5.81
N GLY A 139 4.56 22.06 6.70
CA GLY A 139 5.82 22.69 7.14
C GLY A 139 6.81 22.98 6.02
N PHE A 140 6.88 22.12 5.00
CA PHE A 140 7.85 22.23 3.90
C PHE A 140 7.32 22.91 2.63
N GLY A 141 6.03 23.25 2.61
CA GLY A 141 5.41 23.80 1.42
C GLY A 141 3.91 23.57 1.40
N ARG A 142 3.37 23.28 0.23
CA ARG A 142 1.93 23.27 -0.01
C ARG A 142 1.53 22.24 -1.04
N VAL A 143 0.24 21.89 -1.04
CA VAL A 143 -0.35 21.02 -2.06
C VAL A 143 -1.36 21.84 -2.83
N GLU A 144 -1.14 21.96 -4.14
CA GLU A 144 -2.00 22.68 -5.06
C GLU A 144 -2.80 21.70 -5.91
N LEU A 145 -4.11 21.92 -6.05
CA LEU A 145 -4.91 21.31 -7.11
C LEU A 145 -4.50 21.96 -8.42
N VAL A 146 -3.99 21.16 -9.35
CA VAL A 146 -3.60 21.61 -10.68
C VAL A 146 -4.42 20.90 -11.75
N GLN A 147 -4.60 21.58 -12.88
CA GLN A 147 -5.34 21.09 -14.03
C GLN A 147 -4.44 21.10 -15.25
N TYR A 148 -4.47 20.02 -16.03
CA TYR A 148 -3.68 19.94 -17.26
C TYR A 148 -4.27 20.90 -18.30
N ALA A 149 -3.43 21.79 -18.84
CA ALA A 149 -3.85 22.83 -19.77
C ALA A 149 -4.52 22.27 -21.04
N HIS A 150 -4.09 21.08 -21.48
CA HIS A 150 -4.57 20.44 -22.70
C HIS A 150 -5.75 19.47 -22.48
N ASP A 151 -6.07 19.11 -21.23
CA ASP A 151 -7.27 18.34 -20.89
C ASP A 151 -7.82 18.78 -19.53
N LYS A 152 -8.91 19.54 -19.57
CA LYS A 152 -9.55 20.10 -18.38
C LYS A 152 -10.24 19.03 -17.50
N ALA A 153 -10.41 17.80 -17.99
CA ALA A 153 -10.88 16.68 -17.17
C ALA A 153 -9.76 16.08 -16.30
N MET A 154 -8.49 16.37 -16.61
CA MET A 154 -7.35 15.84 -15.89
C MET A 154 -6.86 16.82 -14.83
N THR A 155 -7.02 16.42 -13.57
CA THR A 155 -6.51 17.16 -12.41
C THR A 155 -5.64 16.30 -11.52
N PHE A 156 -4.71 16.98 -10.83
CA PHE A 156 -3.70 16.35 -9.99
C PHE A 156 -3.52 17.17 -8.71
N ALA A 157 -3.01 16.53 -7.67
CA ALA A 157 -2.48 17.23 -6.50
C ALA A 157 -0.97 17.42 -6.71
N LEU A 158 -0.49 18.66 -6.72
CA LEU A 158 0.91 19.02 -6.88
C LEU A 158 1.47 19.47 -5.53
N LYS A 159 2.26 18.61 -4.88
CA LYS A 159 2.99 18.97 -3.66
C LYS A 159 4.23 19.78 -4.05
N CYS A 160 4.25 21.06 -3.71
CA CYS A 160 5.31 22.03 -3.99
C CYS A 160 6.15 22.22 -2.73
N LEU A 161 7.44 21.87 -2.77
CA LEU A 161 8.33 21.89 -1.60
C LEU A 161 9.48 22.86 -1.80
N LYS A 162 9.69 23.78 -0.85
CA LYS A 162 10.73 24.82 -0.92
C LYS A 162 12.11 24.20 -0.71
N LYS A 163 13.00 24.25 -1.71
CA LYS A 163 14.33 23.63 -1.64
C LYS A 163 15.20 24.22 -0.53
N GLN A 164 15.21 25.55 -0.40
CA GLN A 164 15.98 26.22 0.66
C GLN A 164 15.59 25.69 2.04
N HIS A 165 14.29 25.60 2.31
CA HIS A 165 13.81 25.09 3.59
C HIS A 165 14.18 23.61 3.82
N ILE A 166 14.13 22.76 2.78
CA ILE A 166 14.59 21.37 2.87
C ILE A 166 16.08 21.30 3.24
N VAL A 167 16.91 22.13 2.61
CA VAL A 167 18.37 22.14 2.85
C VAL A 167 18.69 22.65 4.26
N GLU A 168 18.06 23.76 4.67
CA GLU A 168 18.24 24.38 6.00
C GLU A 168 17.88 23.41 7.13
N THR A 169 16.86 22.57 6.92
CA THR A 169 16.37 21.59 7.89
C THR A 169 16.99 20.20 7.73
N GLN A 170 17.90 20.02 6.77
CA GLN A 170 18.58 18.76 6.45
C GLN A 170 17.64 17.59 6.13
N GLN A 171 16.55 17.86 5.40
CA GLN A 171 15.50 16.87 5.12
C GLN A 171 15.61 16.21 3.74
N GLN A 172 16.69 16.43 2.99
CA GLN A 172 16.87 15.93 1.61
C GLN A 172 16.65 14.41 1.52
N GLU A 173 17.23 13.64 2.45
CA GLU A 173 17.09 12.18 2.44
C GLU A 173 15.65 11.72 2.72
N HIS A 174 14.91 12.43 3.58
CA HIS A 174 13.50 12.13 3.85
C HIS A 174 12.63 12.40 2.62
N ILE A 175 12.87 13.51 1.92
CA ILE A 175 12.16 13.85 0.68
C ILE A 175 12.46 12.84 -0.45
N PHE A 176 13.70 12.36 -0.56
CA PHE A 176 14.04 11.27 -1.48
C PHE A 176 13.41 9.93 -1.07
N SER A 177 13.37 9.63 0.23
CA SER A 177 12.71 8.42 0.74
C SER A 177 11.22 8.44 0.42
N GLU A 178 10.53 9.55 0.68
CA GLU A 178 9.12 9.77 0.34
C GLU A 178 8.89 9.53 -1.15
N LYS A 179 9.65 10.21 -2.02
CA LYS A 179 9.58 10.03 -3.48
C LYS A 179 9.73 8.56 -3.88
N ARG A 180 10.80 7.89 -3.42
CA ARG A 180 11.11 6.50 -3.79
C ARG A 180 10.01 5.54 -3.35
N ILE A 181 9.49 5.72 -2.13
CA ILE A 181 8.41 4.90 -1.59
C ILE A 181 7.14 5.10 -2.41
N MET A 182 6.71 6.35 -2.61
CA MET A 182 5.45 6.63 -3.33
C MET A 182 5.51 6.21 -4.80
N MET A 183 6.64 6.37 -5.49
CA MET A 183 6.82 5.87 -6.87
C MET A 183 6.73 4.33 -6.97
N ALA A 184 7.09 3.60 -5.91
CA ALA A 184 7.08 2.14 -5.88
C ALA A 184 5.75 1.53 -5.40
N VAL A 185 4.85 2.35 -4.84
CA VAL A 185 3.57 1.90 -4.27
C VAL A 185 2.46 2.03 -5.31
N ARG A 186 1.68 0.94 -5.47
CA ARG A 186 0.52 0.87 -6.35
C ARG A 186 -0.57 0.10 -5.61
N ASN A 187 -1.42 0.82 -4.90
CA ASN A 187 -2.50 0.24 -4.11
C ASN A 187 -3.73 1.17 -4.18
N PRO A 188 -4.97 0.65 -4.30
CA PRO A 188 -6.17 1.49 -4.40
C PRO A 188 -6.44 2.39 -3.19
N PHE A 189 -5.86 2.08 -2.03
CA PHE A 189 -6.02 2.76 -0.75
C PHE A 189 -4.79 3.61 -0.38
N VAL A 190 -3.89 3.86 -1.33
CA VAL A 190 -2.76 4.80 -1.20
C VAL A 190 -2.80 5.76 -2.38
N ALA A 191 -2.69 7.07 -2.12
CA ALA A 191 -2.63 8.04 -3.20
C ALA A 191 -1.37 7.84 -4.05
N ARG A 192 -1.56 7.80 -5.37
CA ARG A 192 -0.48 7.52 -6.31
C ARG A 192 0.40 8.75 -6.53
N LEU A 193 1.72 8.55 -6.56
CA LEU A 193 2.66 9.51 -7.14
C LEU A 193 2.90 9.12 -8.59
N TYR A 194 2.61 10.05 -9.52
CA TYR A 194 2.76 9.81 -10.95
C TYR A 194 4.11 10.24 -11.48
N LYS A 195 4.52 11.47 -11.12
CA LYS A 195 5.69 12.14 -11.69
C LYS A 195 6.23 13.17 -10.70
N THR A 196 7.50 13.50 -10.82
CA THR A 196 8.13 14.60 -10.10
C THR A 196 8.67 15.65 -11.07
N PHE A 197 8.85 16.87 -10.58
CA PHE A 197 9.48 17.97 -11.31
C PHE A 197 10.43 18.74 -10.38
N ARG A 198 11.22 19.63 -10.96
CA ARG A 198 12.07 20.57 -10.22
C ARG A 198 12.28 21.84 -11.04
N ASP A 199 12.50 22.95 -10.34
CA ASP A 199 13.04 24.19 -10.89
C ASP A 199 14.17 24.70 -9.95
N ASN A 200 14.59 25.96 -10.04
CA ASN A 200 15.65 26.46 -9.16
C ASN A 200 15.24 26.64 -7.69
N LYS A 201 13.94 26.58 -7.37
CA LYS A 201 13.37 27.00 -6.08
C LYS A 201 12.62 25.87 -5.37
N TYR A 202 12.02 24.97 -6.13
CA TYR A 202 11.13 23.94 -5.64
C TYR A 202 11.43 22.58 -6.24
N VAL A 203 11.10 21.54 -5.48
CA VAL A 203 10.81 20.20 -6.02
C VAL A 203 9.31 19.96 -5.95
N TYR A 204 8.78 19.23 -6.93
CA TYR A 204 7.35 19.01 -7.09
C TYR A 204 7.03 17.51 -7.17
N MET A 205 5.94 17.11 -6.52
CA MET A 205 5.40 15.75 -6.61
C MET A 205 3.97 15.79 -7.13
N MET A 206 3.74 15.28 -8.35
CA MET A 206 2.43 15.24 -9.00
C MET A 206 1.72 13.93 -8.67
N MET A 207 0.66 14.05 -7.88
CA MET A 207 -0.05 12.97 -7.24
C MET A 207 -1.51 12.89 -7.68
N GLU A 208 -2.15 11.76 -7.37
CA GLU A 208 -3.60 11.58 -7.45
C GLU A 208 -4.36 12.63 -6.63
N ALA A 209 -5.32 13.30 -7.28
CA ALA A 209 -6.21 14.25 -6.62
C ALA A 209 -7.38 13.53 -5.91
N CYS A 210 -7.32 13.44 -4.59
CA CYS A 210 -8.38 12.85 -3.76
C CYS A 210 -9.36 13.95 -3.31
N LEU A 211 -10.35 14.29 -4.14
CA LEU A 211 -11.18 15.49 -3.97
C LEU A 211 -12.34 15.38 -2.96
N GLY A 212 -12.44 14.25 -2.25
CA GLY A 212 -13.49 14.00 -1.27
C GLY A 212 -13.26 14.70 0.08
N GLY A 213 -12.10 15.34 0.27
CA GLY A 213 -11.71 16.01 1.50
C GLY A 213 -11.06 15.09 2.52
N GLU A 214 -10.64 15.68 3.64
CA GLU A 214 -9.99 14.99 4.75
C GLU A 214 -11.01 14.26 5.64
N VAL A 215 -10.67 13.04 6.05
CA VAL A 215 -11.45 12.32 7.07
C VAL A 215 -11.47 13.10 8.39
N TRP A 216 -10.41 13.84 8.70
CA TRP A 216 -10.35 14.74 9.86
C TRP A 216 -11.46 15.80 9.86
N THR A 217 -11.63 16.55 8.77
CA THR A 217 -12.68 17.58 8.66
C THR A 217 -14.07 16.96 8.80
N LEU A 218 -14.29 15.79 8.18
CA LEU A 218 -15.55 15.05 8.33
C LEU A 218 -15.81 14.59 9.77
N LEU A 219 -14.78 14.15 10.47
CA LEU A 219 -14.87 13.72 11.87
C LEU A 219 -15.20 14.92 12.77
N ARG A 220 -14.46 16.02 12.62
CA ARG A 220 -14.66 17.28 13.36
C ARG A 220 -16.09 17.78 13.22
N ASP A 221 -16.61 17.82 11.99
CA ASP A 221 -17.93 18.39 11.71
C ASP A 221 -19.08 17.48 12.20
N ARG A 222 -18.84 16.16 12.32
CA ARG A 222 -19.81 15.19 12.85
C ARG A 222 -19.67 14.90 14.34
N GLY A 223 -18.57 15.30 14.96
CA GLY A 223 -18.19 14.94 16.32
C GLY A 223 -17.55 13.55 16.41
N TRP A 224 -18.25 12.50 15.97
CA TRP A 224 -17.71 11.13 15.88
C TRP A 224 -18.42 10.35 14.77
N PHE A 225 -17.87 9.20 14.39
CA PHE A 225 -18.48 8.29 13.41
C PHE A 225 -19.20 7.13 14.09
N GLU A 226 -20.27 6.65 13.44
CA GLU A 226 -20.91 5.40 13.82
C GLU A 226 -19.98 4.21 13.54
N ASP A 227 -20.23 3.09 14.25
CA ASP A 227 -19.40 1.87 14.16
C ASP A 227 -19.20 1.40 12.71
N LEU A 228 -20.25 1.46 11.87
CA LEU A 228 -20.17 1.09 10.45
C LEU A 228 -19.24 2.02 9.65
N THR A 229 -19.32 3.32 9.88
CA THR A 229 -18.53 4.35 9.21
C THR A 229 -17.05 4.23 9.61
N ALA A 230 -16.78 4.13 10.91
CA ALA A 230 -15.43 3.91 11.44
C ALA A 230 -14.82 2.61 10.90
N ARG A 231 -15.62 1.52 10.87
CA ARG A 231 -15.18 0.21 10.35
C ARG A 231 -14.79 0.25 8.88
N PHE A 232 -15.53 0.95 8.04
CA PHE A 232 -15.18 1.09 6.62
C PHE A 232 -13.83 1.80 6.42
N TYR A 233 -13.60 2.92 7.11
CA TYR A 233 -12.34 3.67 6.98
C TYR A 233 -11.15 2.96 7.63
N THR A 234 -11.35 2.32 8.78
CA THR A 234 -10.32 1.44 9.36
C THR A 234 -9.98 0.29 8.41
N ALA A 235 -10.95 -0.29 7.71
CA ALA A 235 -10.69 -1.34 6.73
C ALA A 235 -9.86 -0.86 5.53
N CYS A 236 -10.11 0.35 5.02
CA CYS A 236 -9.28 0.96 3.97
C CYS A 236 -7.82 1.09 4.43
N VAL A 237 -7.61 1.53 5.67
CA VAL A 237 -6.28 1.65 6.29
C VAL A 237 -5.61 0.30 6.46
N VAL A 238 -6.35 -0.72 6.91
CA VAL A 238 -5.84 -2.09 7.05
C VAL A 238 -5.37 -2.66 5.70
N GLU A 239 -6.12 -2.45 4.62
CA GLU A 239 -5.71 -2.86 3.26
C GLU A 239 -4.46 -2.12 2.78
N ALA A 240 -4.38 -0.82 3.04
CA ALA A 240 -3.22 0.00 2.68
C ALA A 240 -1.96 -0.47 3.44
N LEU A 241 -2.05 -0.65 4.76
CA LEU A 241 -0.94 -1.08 5.59
C LEU A 241 -0.53 -2.53 5.33
N GLU A 242 -1.47 -3.43 5.01
CA GLU A 242 -1.14 -4.78 4.55
C GLU A 242 -0.18 -4.74 3.35
N TYR A 243 -0.53 -3.92 2.35
CA TYR A 243 0.29 -3.75 1.15
C TYR A 243 1.67 -3.15 1.45
N LEU A 244 1.73 -2.11 2.28
CA LEU A 244 2.99 -1.45 2.64
C LEU A 244 3.90 -2.39 3.45
N HIS A 245 3.35 -3.09 4.44
CA HIS A 245 4.10 -4.00 5.29
C HIS A 245 4.64 -5.20 4.51
N ALA A 246 3.92 -5.70 3.50
CA ALA A 246 4.40 -6.75 2.60
C ALA A 246 5.63 -6.32 1.79
N LYS A 247 5.87 -5.02 1.65
CA LYS A 247 7.06 -4.44 0.99
C LYS A 247 8.12 -3.93 1.98
N ASN A 248 7.98 -4.28 3.26
CA ASN A 248 8.80 -3.79 4.37
C ASN A 248 8.80 -2.25 4.49
N ILE A 249 7.68 -1.61 4.15
CA ILE A 249 7.50 -0.17 4.35
C ILE A 249 6.65 0.03 5.60
N ILE A 250 7.16 0.82 6.55
CA ILE A 250 6.41 1.30 7.72
C ILE A 250 5.90 2.71 7.43
N TYR A 251 4.69 3.04 7.86
CA TYR A 251 4.03 4.30 7.50
C TYR A 251 4.30 5.42 8.53
N ARG A 252 4.12 5.14 9.82
CA ARG A 252 4.49 5.95 11.00
C ARG A 252 3.76 7.29 11.22
N ASP A 253 2.84 7.69 10.37
CA ASP A 253 2.03 8.91 10.59
C ASP A 253 0.54 8.69 10.32
N LEU A 254 -0.01 7.56 10.76
CA LEU A 254 -1.44 7.31 10.64
C LEU A 254 -2.23 8.24 11.56
N LYS A 255 -3.14 9.02 10.98
CA LYS A 255 -4.09 9.92 11.63
C LYS A 255 -5.18 10.36 10.64
N PRO A 256 -6.35 10.86 11.08
CA PRO A 256 -7.43 11.30 10.20
C PRO A 256 -7.03 12.33 9.13
N GLU A 257 -6.07 13.19 9.43
CA GLU A 257 -5.56 14.24 8.53
C GLU A 257 -4.86 13.62 7.31
N ASN A 258 -4.22 12.47 7.48
CA ASN A 258 -3.52 11.76 6.41
C ASN A 258 -4.41 10.73 5.69
N LEU A 259 -5.74 10.81 5.88
CA LEU A 259 -6.73 10.03 5.16
C LEU A 259 -7.57 10.97 4.30
N LEU A 260 -7.38 10.92 2.98
CA LEU A 260 -8.23 11.64 2.04
C LEU A 260 -9.28 10.72 1.44
N LEU A 261 -10.49 11.23 1.25
CA LEU A 261 -11.50 10.53 0.46
C LEU A 261 -11.29 10.82 -1.03
N ASP A 262 -11.37 9.78 -1.85
CA ASP A 262 -11.51 9.97 -3.30
C ASP A 262 -12.95 10.33 -3.69
N SER A 263 -13.18 10.55 -4.98
CA SER A 263 -14.49 10.99 -5.48
C SER A 263 -15.63 10.00 -5.27
N THR A 264 -15.32 8.75 -4.94
CA THR A 264 -16.31 7.71 -4.66
C THR A 264 -16.55 7.51 -3.16
N GLY A 265 -15.74 8.15 -2.30
CA GLY A 265 -15.85 8.04 -0.84
C GLY A 265 -14.93 7.00 -0.20
N TYR A 266 -14.02 6.40 -0.97
CA TYR A 266 -13.00 5.50 -0.42
C TYR A 266 -11.84 6.29 0.19
N ALA A 267 -11.37 5.87 1.36
CA ALA A 267 -10.23 6.51 2.01
C ALA A 267 -8.90 6.02 1.43
N LYS A 268 -7.96 6.95 1.25
CA LYS A 268 -6.60 6.71 0.79
C LYS A 268 -5.60 7.33 1.75
N LEU A 269 -4.53 6.59 2.05
CA LEU A 269 -3.37 7.15 2.73
C LEU A 269 -2.65 8.15 1.84
N VAL A 270 -2.34 9.31 2.40
CA VAL A 270 -1.48 10.34 1.81
C VAL A 270 -0.27 10.62 2.71
N ASP A 271 0.63 11.50 2.30
CA ASP A 271 1.81 11.94 3.06
C ASP A 271 2.73 10.81 3.58
N PHE A 272 3.81 10.56 2.85
CA PHE A 272 4.77 9.51 3.18
C PHE A 272 6.06 10.09 3.79
N GLY A 273 6.04 11.33 4.29
CA GLY A 273 7.21 12.02 4.84
C GLY A 273 7.88 11.30 6.01
N PHE A 274 7.11 10.54 6.81
CA PHE A 274 7.66 9.69 7.88
C PHE A 274 7.74 8.21 7.50
N SER A 275 7.34 7.83 6.30
CA SER A 275 7.43 6.44 5.88
C SER A 275 8.87 6.01 5.67
N LYS A 276 9.16 4.73 5.94
CA LYS A 276 10.51 4.19 5.79
C LYS A 276 10.49 2.75 5.32
N LYS A 277 11.35 2.43 4.35
CA LYS A 277 11.62 1.05 3.98
C LYS A 277 12.65 0.47 4.94
N LEU A 278 12.29 -0.62 5.61
CA LEU A 278 13.18 -1.35 6.50
C LEU A 278 13.83 -2.53 5.76
N GLY A 279 15.04 -2.90 6.19
CA GLY A 279 15.61 -4.19 5.84
C GLY A 279 14.87 -5.33 6.54
N PRO A 280 15.03 -6.59 6.07
CA PRO A 280 14.50 -7.76 6.77
C PRO A 280 14.94 -7.76 8.23
N SER A 281 13.99 -7.98 9.15
CA SER A 281 14.23 -8.02 10.60
C SER A 281 14.94 -6.79 11.19
N SER A 282 14.91 -5.66 10.49
CA SER A 282 15.55 -4.42 10.91
C SER A 282 14.58 -3.55 11.73
N LYS A 283 15.15 -2.72 12.60
CA LYS A 283 14.41 -1.67 13.32
C LYS A 283 14.91 -0.30 12.90
N THR A 284 14.15 0.74 13.26
CA THR A 284 14.60 2.12 13.19
C THR A 284 14.40 2.84 14.52
N TRP A 285 15.11 3.95 14.72
CA TRP A 285 15.18 4.69 16.00
C TRP A 285 14.79 6.15 15.87
N THR A 286 14.42 6.60 14.67
CA THR A 286 13.99 7.99 14.44
C THR A 286 12.70 8.27 15.19
N PHE A 287 12.76 9.15 16.19
CA PHE A 287 11.57 9.66 16.87
C PHE A 287 10.78 10.56 15.91
N CYS A 288 9.60 10.10 15.48
CA CYS A 288 8.72 10.81 14.54
C CYS A 288 7.28 10.35 14.72
N GLY A 289 6.35 11.03 14.04
CA GLY A 289 4.91 10.83 14.16
C GLY A 289 4.24 11.89 15.04
N THR A 290 2.92 11.91 14.96
CA THR A 290 2.07 12.85 15.71
C THR A 290 1.92 12.39 17.17
N PRO A 291 2.16 13.25 18.20
CA PRO A 291 2.35 12.82 19.58
C PRO A 291 1.31 11.84 20.15
N GLU A 292 0.03 12.05 19.84
CA GLU A 292 -1.12 11.26 20.28
C GLU A 292 -1.15 9.85 19.66
N TYR A 293 -0.45 9.66 18.54
CA TYR A 293 -0.39 8.44 17.74
C TYR A 293 0.90 7.63 17.92
N VAL A 294 1.91 8.21 18.59
CA VAL A 294 3.22 7.58 18.79
C VAL A 294 3.10 6.37 19.72
N ALA A 295 3.70 5.25 19.32
CA ALA A 295 3.71 4.02 20.12
C ALA A 295 4.72 4.09 21.30
N PRO A 296 4.48 3.37 22.42
CA PRO A 296 5.34 3.39 23.61
C PRO A 296 6.83 3.11 23.35
N GLU A 297 7.15 2.20 22.43
CA GLU A 297 8.52 1.85 22.09
C GLU A 297 9.28 2.94 21.33
N ILE A 298 8.57 3.84 20.64
CA ILE A 298 9.17 5.05 20.04
C ILE A 298 9.52 6.02 21.17
N ILE A 299 8.59 6.26 22.11
CA ILE A 299 8.80 7.13 23.28
C ILE A 299 9.98 6.67 24.12
N LEU A 300 10.07 5.36 24.35
CA LEU A 300 11.14 4.74 25.13
C LEU A 300 12.41 4.48 24.33
N ASN A 301 12.46 4.88 23.05
CA ASN A 301 13.58 4.69 22.13
C ASN A 301 14.13 3.25 22.09
N LYS A 302 13.24 2.24 22.10
CA LYS A 302 13.60 0.81 22.11
C LYS A 302 13.83 0.22 20.71
N GLY A 303 13.80 1.08 19.69
CA GLY A 303 13.77 0.70 18.28
C GLY A 303 12.41 0.12 17.87
N HIS A 304 11.92 0.53 16.70
CA HIS A 304 10.59 0.20 16.23
C HIS A 304 10.56 -0.31 14.78
N ASP A 305 9.48 -0.99 14.44
CA ASP A 305 9.17 -1.56 13.12
C ASP A 305 7.67 -1.41 12.81
N LYS A 306 7.11 -2.24 11.91
CA LYS A 306 5.70 -2.21 11.49
C LYS A 306 4.68 -2.34 12.64
N ALA A 307 5.09 -2.79 13.83
CA ALA A 307 4.19 -2.88 14.98
C ALA A 307 3.62 -1.52 15.43
N VAL A 308 4.31 -0.41 15.11
CA VAL A 308 3.84 0.94 15.45
C VAL A 308 2.61 1.32 14.65
N ASP A 309 2.51 0.87 13.40
CA ASP A 309 1.34 1.15 12.56
C ASP A 309 0.10 0.44 13.11
N TYR A 310 0.25 -0.77 13.67
CA TYR A 310 -0.87 -1.45 14.35
C TYR A 310 -1.32 -0.72 15.62
N TRP A 311 -0.38 -0.16 16.39
CA TRP A 311 -0.73 0.71 17.51
C TRP A 311 -1.56 1.91 17.01
N SER A 312 -1.10 2.59 15.97
CA SER A 312 -1.78 3.75 15.40
C SER A 312 -3.16 3.40 14.80
N ILE A 313 -3.39 2.17 14.30
CA ILE A 313 -4.76 1.72 13.93
C ILE A 313 -5.69 1.76 15.16
N GLY A 314 -5.21 1.31 16.32
CA GLY A 314 -6.00 1.35 17.55
C GLY A 314 -6.34 2.77 18.01
N ILE A 315 -5.37 3.70 17.88
CA ILE A 315 -5.58 5.13 18.14
C ILE A 315 -6.61 5.72 17.16
N LEU A 316 -6.44 5.47 15.87
CA LEU A 316 -7.37 5.90 14.82
C LEU A 316 -8.79 5.39 15.10
N MET A 317 -8.95 4.10 15.39
CA MET A 317 -10.26 3.53 15.70
C MET A 317 -10.93 4.23 16.88
N TYR A 318 -10.18 4.49 17.95
CA TYR A 318 -10.71 5.21 19.12
C TYR A 318 -11.14 6.63 18.74
N GLU A 319 -10.31 7.36 18.00
CA GLU A 319 -10.60 8.73 17.59
C GLU A 319 -11.80 8.81 16.65
N LEU A 320 -11.90 7.92 15.66
CA LEU A 320 -13.07 7.86 14.79
C LEU A 320 -14.37 7.60 15.57
N LEU A 321 -14.32 6.80 16.64
CA LEU A 321 -15.49 6.41 17.42
C LEU A 321 -15.85 7.38 18.55
N THR A 322 -14.94 8.29 18.93
CA THR A 322 -15.13 9.19 20.08
C THR A 322 -14.91 10.67 19.76
N GLY A 323 -14.33 10.99 18.59
CA GLY A 323 -14.00 12.34 18.15
C GLY A 323 -12.64 12.85 18.61
N THR A 324 -11.97 12.15 19.53
CA THR A 324 -10.67 12.56 20.09
C THR A 324 -9.78 11.35 20.35
N PRO A 325 -8.45 11.47 20.26
CA PRO A 325 -7.55 10.35 20.55
C PRO A 325 -7.61 9.92 22.03
N PRO A 326 -7.32 8.65 22.35
CA PRO A 326 -7.43 8.09 23.71
C PRO A 326 -6.40 8.66 24.69
N PHE A 327 -5.28 9.14 24.16
CA PHE A 327 -4.20 9.72 24.95
C PHE A 327 -3.98 11.16 24.46
N THR A 328 -4.44 12.13 25.23
CA THR A 328 -4.27 13.55 24.89
C THR A 328 -4.09 14.39 26.16
N ALA A 329 -3.30 15.45 26.04
CA ALA A 329 -3.03 16.40 27.10
C ALA A 329 -2.65 17.76 26.51
N SER A 330 -2.47 18.76 27.38
CA SER A 330 -2.10 20.13 26.99
C SER A 330 -0.73 20.27 26.32
N ASP A 331 0.16 19.31 26.55
CA ASP A 331 1.53 19.32 25.99
C ASP A 331 2.00 17.89 25.69
N PRO A 332 2.90 17.71 24.69
CA PRO A 332 3.31 16.39 24.22
C PRO A 332 3.92 15.50 25.32
N MET A 333 4.66 16.07 26.28
CA MET A 333 5.31 15.28 27.33
C MET A 333 4.28 14.66 28.28
N LYS A 334 3.21 15.38 28.60
CA LYS A 334 2.07 14.79 29.34
C LYS A 334 1.37 13.73 28.52
N THR A 335 1.17 13.93 27.21
CA THR A 335 0.60 12.92 26.31
C THR A 335 1.43 11.63 26.34
N TYR A 336 2.76 11.73 26.24
CA TYR A 336 3.67 10.58 26.36
C TYR A 336 3.55 9.87 27.71
N ASN A 337 3.44 10.61 28.81
CA ASN A 337 3.23 10.01 30.14
C ASN A 337 1.90 9.26 30.25
N ILE A 338 0.85 9.70 29.55
CA ILE A 338 -0.43 8.99 29.51
C ILE A 338 -0.32 7.74 28.63
N ILE A 339 0.33 7.83 27.46
CA ILE A 339 0.59 6.68 26.58
C ILE A 339 1.30 5.55 27.35
N LEU A 340 2.31 5.89 28.16
CA LEU A 340 3.08 4.94 28.96
C LEU A 340 2.31 4.32 30.14
N LYS A 341 1.12 4.83 30.50
CA LYS A 341 0.22 4.16 31.45
C LYS A 341 -0.62 3.05 30.81
N GLY A 342 -0.66 3.00 29.48
CA GLY A 342 -1.33 1.96 28.71
C GLY A 342 -2.83 2.19 28.48
N ILE A 343 -3.35 1.55 27.43
CA ILE A 343 -4.76 1.64 27.00
C ILE A 343 -5.75 1.10 28.05
N ASP A 344 -5.28 0.29 28.99
CA ASP A 344 -6.13 -0.27 30.04
C ASP A 344 -6.58 0.77 31.09
N MET A 345 -5.93 1.94 31.12
CA MET A 345 -6.32 3.09 31.95
C MET A 345 -7.26 4.08 31.25
N VAL A 346 -7.62 3.84 29.98
CA VAL A 346 -8.49 4.72 29.20
C VAL A 346 -9.95 4.28 29.34
N ASP A 347 -10.81 5.25 29.64
CA ASP A 347 -12.26 5.05 29.67
C ASP A 347 -12.85 5.05 28.25
N PHE A 348 -13.83 4.17 28.03
CA PHE A 348 -14.54 4.09 26.77
C PHE A 348 -15.98 4.57 26.95
N PRO A 349 -16.47 5.53 26.11
CA PRO A 349 -17.86 5.93 26.14
C PRO A 349 -18.83 4.77 25.91
N GLN A 350 -20.05 4.86 26.48
CA GLN A 350 -21.03 3.77 26.43
C GLN A 350 -21.48 3.39 25.01
N HIS A 351 -21.40 4.32 24.04
CA HIS A 351 -21.80 4.07 22.66
C HIS A 351 -20.76 3.25 21.88
N VAL A 352 -19.53 3.12 22.37
CA VAL A 352 -18.48 2.33 21.72
C VAL A 352 -18.73 0.84 21.95
N THR A 353 -18.81 0.07 20.87
CA THR A 353 -19.20 -1.36 20.97
C THR A 353 -18.13 -2.19 21.68
N ARG A 354 -18.53 -3.23 22.42
CA ARG A 354 -17.60 -4.14 23.11
C ARG A 354 -16.56 -4.77 22.17
N ASN A 355 -16.95 -5.04 20.91
CA ASN A 355 -16.04 -5.58 19.91
C ASN A 355 -15.01 -4.53 19.44
N ALA A 356 -15.41 -3.26 19.29
CA ALA A 356 -14.47 -2.17 18.98
C ALA A 356 -13.47 -1.98 20.13
N ILE A 357 -13.96 -1.91 21.38
CA ILE A 357 -13.11 -1.80 22.59
C ILE A 357 -12.10 -2.95 22.64
N SER A 358 -12.56 -4.19 22.42
CA SER A 358 -11.69 -5.37 22.40
C SER A 358 -10.60 -5.27 21.33
N LEU A 359 -10.92 -4.75 20.14
CA LEU A 359 -9.93 -4.60 19.07
C LEU A 359 -8.91 -3.50 19.41
N ILE A 360 -9.38 -2.32 19.82
CA ILE A 360 -8.53 -1.19 20.22
C ILE A 360 -7.54 -1.63 21.30
N LYS A 361 -8.01 -2.29 22.37
CA LYS A 361 -7.13 -2.77 23.45
C LYS A 361 -6.09 -3.80 22.98
N ARG A 362 -6.41 -4.63 21.99
CA ARG A 362 -5.48 -5.62 21.42
C ARG A 362 -4.47 -5.01 20.45
N LEU A 363 -4.83 -3.92 19.77
CA LEU A 363 -3.94 -3.15 18.91
C LEU A 363 -2.99 -2.27 19.75
N CYS A 364 -3.51 -1.65 20.81
CA CYS A 364 -2.75 -0.78 21.71
C CYS A 364 -2.12 -1.53 22.90
N ARG A 365 -1.62 -2.76 22.67
CA ARG A 365 -0.78 -3.43 23.68
C ARG A 365 0.57 -2.73 23.79
N GLU A 366 1.05 -2.54 25.01
CA GLU A 366 2.34 -1.86 25.26
C GLU A 366 3.50 -2.61 24.61
N SER A 367 3.52 -3.94 24.78
CA SER A 367 4.48 -4.83 24.13
C SER A 367 4.14 -5.00 22.64
N PRO A 368 5.04 -4.63 21.70
CA PRO A 368 4.80 -4.82 20.26
C PRO A 368 4.50 -6.27 19.88
N ALA A 369 5.14 -7.23 20.55
CA ALA A 369 4.97 -8.66 20.30
C ALA A 369 3.55 -9.19 20.63
N GLU A 370 2.81 -8.48 21.48
CA GLU A 370 1.46 -8.84 21.90
C GLU A 370 0.38 -8.15 21.06
N ARG A 371 0.75 -7.20 20.19
CA ARG A 371 -0.20 -6.47 19.35
C ARG A 371 -0.80 -7.40 18.31
N LEU A 372 -2.13 -7.38 18.23
CA LEU A 372 -2.84 -8.03 17.12
C LEU A 372 -2.32 -7.46 15.80
N GLY A 373 -2.03 -8.32 14.82
CA GLY A 373 -1.39 -7.89 13.57
C GLY A 373 0.12 -8.16 13.51
N TYR A 374 0.81 -8.22 14.65
CA TYR A 374 2.26 -8.52 14.71
C TYR A 374 2.57 -10.00 14.96
N GLN A 375 1.55 -10.79 15.27
CA GLN A 375 1.64 -12.22 15.54
C GLN A 375 1.80 -13.04 14.25
N ARG A 376 1.81 -14.38 14.37
CA ARG A 376 2.12 -15.29 13.26
C ARG A 376 1.26 -15.09 12.02
N SER A 377 -0.05 -14.85 12.17
CA SER A 377 -0.94 -14.62 11.01
C SER A 377 -0.86 -13.18 10.48
N GLY A 378 -0.04 -12.33 11.09
CA GLY A 378 0.10 -10.93 10.71
C GLY A 378 -1.21 -10.17 10.79
N ILE A 379 -1.38 -9.23 9.85
CA ILE A 379 -2.56 -8.36 9.75
C ILE A 379 -3.89 -9.12 9.53
N GLN A 380 -3.83 -10.40 9.12
CA GLN A 380 -5.01 -11.24 8.97
C GLN A 380 -5.75 -11.46 10.30
N ASP A 381 -5.04 -11.44 11.44
CA ASP A 381 -5.68 -11.54 12.75
C ASP A 381 -6.55 -10.30 13.07
N ILE A 382 -6.19 -9.12 12.52
CA ILE A 382 -7.01 -7.91 12.60
C ILE A 382 -8.28 -8.09 11.76
N LYS A 383 -8.14 -8.54 10.51
CA LYS A 383 -9.27 -8.77 9.59
C LYS A 383 -10.29 -9.79 10.09
N LYS A 384 -9.83 -10.80 10.84
CA LYS A 384 -10.66 -11.86 11.44
C LYS A 384 -11.26 -11.48 12.80
N HIS A 385 -10.93 -10.31 13.36
CA HIS A 385 -11.45 -9.90 14.65
C HIS A 385 -12.99 -9.70 14.59
N LYS A 386 -13.68 -9.99 15.69
CA LYS A 386 -15.16 -9.94 15.77
C LYS A 386 -15.79 -8.59 15.42
N TRP A 387 -15.02 -7.50 15.46
CA TRP A 387 -15.48 -6.18 15.03
C TRP A 387 -15.70 -6.11 13.51
N PHE A 388 -14.92 -6.86 12.74
CA PHE A 388 -15.08 -7.05 11.30
C PHE A 388 -15.96 -8.24 10.92
N LEU A 389 -16.70 -8.83 11.87
CA LEU A 389 -17.61 -9.92 11.56
C LEU A 389 -18.67 -9.46 10.53
N GLY A 390 -18.75 -10.18 9.41
CA GLY A 390 -19.64 -9.86 8.29
C GLY A 390 -19.17 -8.69 7.40
N PHE A 391 -17.97 -8.15 7.61
CA PHE A 391 -17.40 -7.14 6.74
C PHE A 391 -16.87 -7.76 5.44
N ASP A 392 -17.29 -7.22 4.29
CA ASP A 392 -16.90 -7.70 2.97
C ASP A 392 -15.55 -7.11 2.52
N TRP A 393 -14.47 -7.79 2.91
CA TRP A 393 -13.10 -7.40 2.55
C TRP A 393 -12.82 -7.53 1.04
N ASP A 394 -13.42 -8.52 0.37
CA ASP A 394 -13.21 -8.73 -1.06
C ASP A 394 -13.94 -7.64 -1.86
N GLY A 395 -15.16 -7.28 -1.47
CA GLY A 395 -15.87 -6.14 -2.03
C GLY A 395 -15.19 -4.80 -1.74
N LEU A 396 -14.55 -4.64 -0.58
CA LEU A 396 -13.72 -3.46 -0.31
C LEU A 396 -12.56 -3.37 -1.31
N LYS A 397 -11.75 -4.44 -1.46
CA LYS A 397 -10.61 -4.50 -2.40
C LYS A 397 -11.03 -4.31 -3.86
N ALA A 398 -12.14 -4.93 -4.25
CA ALA A 398 -12.72 -4.81 -5.58
C ALA A 398 -13.41 -3.46 -5.83
N ARG A 399 -13.49 -2.61 -4.80
CA ARG A 399 -14.17 -1.32 -4.80
C ARG A 399 -15.66 -1.39 -5.17
N SER A 400 -16.32 -2.49 -4.81
CA SER A 400 -17.76 -2.72 -5.01
C SER A 400 -18.59 -2.45 -3.75
N LEU A 401 -17.95 -2.35 -2.58
CA LEU A 401 -18.62 -2.04 -1.32
C LEU A 401 -19.04 -0.57 -1.25
N GLN A 402 -20.31 -0.28 -0.95
CA GLN A 402 -20.78 1.11 -0.87
C GLN A 402 -20.11 1.88 0.29
N PRO A 403 -19.42 3.00 0.03
CA PRO A 403 -18.84 3.82 1.10
C PRO A 403 -19.91 4.50 1.97
N PRO A 404 -19.66 4.70 3.27
CA PRO A 404 -20.63 5.28 4.20
C PRO A 404 -20.86 6.78 3.97
N ILE A 405 -19.89 7.47 3.36
CA ILE A 405 -19.98 8.89 3.03
C ILE A 405 -19.57 9.02 1.57
N ILE A 406 -20.48 9.55 0.75
CA ILE A 406 -20.20 9.88 -0.64
C ILE A 406 -20.01 11.40 -0.72
N PRO A 407 -18.78 11.89 -1.02
CA PRO A 407 -18.51 13.32 -1.14
C PRO A 407 -19.34 13.95 -2.27
N LYS A 408 -19.73 15.21 -2.10
CA LYS A 408 -20.35 15.99 -3.16
C LYS A 408 -19.23 16.69 -3.94
N ILE A 409 -19.08 16.34 -5.22
CA ILE A 409 -18.04 16.89 -6.10
C ILE A 409 -18.69 17.26 -7.43
N ARG A 410 -18.57 18.51 -7.84
CA ARG A 410 -19.18 19.07 -9.06
C ARG A 410 -18.36 18.78 -10.32
N GLY A 411 -17.07 18.48 -10.16
CA GLY A 411 -16.18 18.12 -11.27
C GLY A 411 -14.72 17.98 -10.83
N PRO A 412 -13.80 17.70 -11.77
CA PRO A 412 -12.39 17.42 -11.48
C PRO A 412 -11.62 18.60 -10.85
N ALA A 413 -12.11 19.83 -11.01
CA ALA A 413 -11.50 21.05 -10.46
C ALA A 413 -12.21 21.54 -9.18
N ASP A 414 -13.13 20.74 -8.61
CA ASP A 414 -13.89 21.13 -7.43
C ASP A 414 -13.11 20.86 -6.14
N ALA A 415 -12.69 21.94 -5.48
CA ALA A 415 -12.00 21.91 -4.20
C ALA A 415 -12.93 22.26 -3.02
N SER A 416 -14.26 22.22 -3.17
CA SER A 416 -15.20 22.66 -2.12
C SER A 416 -15.19 21.81 -0.84
N ASN A 417 -14.57 20.63 -0.87
CA ASN A 417 -14.42 19.75 0.31
C ASN A 417 -13.13 20.04 1.10
N PHE A 418 -12.39 21.10 0.76
CA PHE A 418 -11.18 21.54 1.44
C PHE A 418 -11.36 22.93 2.02
N ASP A 419 -10.60 23.23 3.07
CA ASP A 419 -10.52 24.58 3.63
C ASP A 419 -9.89 25.55 2.62
N SER A 420 -10.30 26.82 2.69
CA SER A 420 -9.78 27.86 1.79
C SER A 420 -8.47 28.43 2.33
N TYR A 421 -7.38 28.25 1.58
CA TYR A 421 -6.07 28.83 1.90
C TYR A 421 -5.75 30.03 0.99
N PRO A 422 -5.06 31.06 1.51
CA PRO A 422 -4.56 32.15 0.67
C PRO A 422 -3.42 31.66 -0.24
N ARG A 423 -3.24 32.35 -1.36
CA ARG A 423 -2.12 32.11 -2.28
C ARG A 423 -0.78 32.31 -1.57
N ASP A 424 0.24 31.55 -1.96
CA ASP A 424 1.60 31.80 -1.50
C ASP A 424 2.08 33.14 -2.02
N VAL A 425 2.62 33.95 -1.12
CA VAL A 425 3.36 35.15 -1.47
C VAL A 425 4.84 35.01 -1.12
N ASP A 426 5.21 33.96 -0.39
CA ASP A 426 6.57 33.70 0.05
C ASP A 426 7.29 32.76 -0.94
N VAL A 427 8.05 33.38 -1.84
CA VAL A 427 8.86 32.69 -2.84
C VAL A 427 10.30 32.59 -2.33
N PRO A 428 10.87 31.37 -2.19
CA PRO A 428 12.23 31.20 -1.69
C PRO A 428 13.26 31.68 -2.73
N GLY A 429 14.49 31.91 -2.25
CA GLY A 429 15.63 32.11 -3.13
C GLY A 429 15.97 30.85 -3.93
N ASP A 430 16.88 30.98 -4.88
CA ASP A 430 17.37 29.85 -5.66
C ASP A 430 18.22 28.92 -4.80
N GLU A 431 18.12 27.62 -5.08
CA GLU A 431 18.88 26.55 -4.47
C GLU A 431 19.42 25.65 -5.62
N LEU A 432 20.74 25.76 -5.84
CA LEU A 432 21.42 25.27 -7.05
C LEU A 432 22.49 24.22 -6.76
N THR A 433 22.51 23.63 -5.56
CA THR A 433 23.53 22.63 -5.18
C THR A 433 23.41 21.32 -5.97
N GLY A 434 22.28 21.07 -6.62
CA GLY A 434 22.05 19.91 -7.48
C GLY A 434 21.76 18.62 -6.70
N TRP A 435 21.40 18.70 -5.42
CA TRP A 435 21.01 17.52 -4.64
C TRP A 435 19.75 16.84 -5.21
N ASP A 436 18.94 17.57 -5.97
CA ASP A 436 17.65 17.18 -6.50
C ASP A 436 17.68 16.73 -7.98
N LEU A 437 18.85 16.41 -8.54
CA LEU A 437 18.98 16.05 -9.97
C LEU A 437 18.07 14.91 -10.44
N ASP A 438 17.74 13.99 -9.53
CA ASP A 438 16.86 12.86 -9.81
C ASP A 438 15.37 13.21 -9.79
N PHE A 439 14.98 14.47 -9.47
CA PHE A 439 13.59 14.97 -9.44
C PHE A 439 12.96 15.21 -10.81
#